data_AF-A0A924SE39-F1
#
_entry.id   AF-A0A924SE39-F1
#
_cell.length_a   1.000
_cell.length_b   1.000
_cell.length_c   1.000
_cell.angle_alpha   90.00
_cell.angle_beta   90.00
_cell.angle_gamma   90.00
#
_symmetry.space_group_name_H-M   'P 1'
#
loop_
_entity.id
_entity.type
_entity.pdbx_description
1 polymer ?
#
loop_
_entity_poly.entity_id
_entity_poly.type
_entity_poly.pdbx_seq_one_letter_code
_entity_poly.pdbx_strand_id
1 'polypeptide(L)' 'GCSMCLGMNPDPRAPGERSAPTSNRNFEGRQGRGGRTHLVSPEVAAATAVLGHLAAPADLTDRTV' A
#
# COMPACT_ATOMS: atom_id res chain seq x y z
N GLY A 1 9.58 15.02 -4.37
CA GLY A 1 8.67 14.67 -5.49
C GLY A 1 7.65 13.65 -5.02
N CYS A 2 6.55 13.43 -5.75
CA CYS A 2 5.40 12.60 -5.34
C CYS A 2 5.66 11.08 -5.28
N SER A 3 6.91 10.65 -5.31
CA SER A 3 7.38 9.28 -5.23
C SER A 3 6.53 8.27 -6.02
N MET A 4 6.18 7.11 -5.45
CA MET A 4 5.45 6.03 -6.13
C MET A 4 4.11 6.52 -6.70
N CYS A 5 3.55 7.60 -6.17
CA CYS A 5 2.34 8.21 -6.72
C CYS A 5 2.55 8.76 -8.12
N LEU A 6 3.78 9.03 -8.55
CA LEU A 6 4.15 9.38 -9.93
C LEU A 6 4.69 8.18 -10.71
N GLY A 7 5.42 7.27 -10.04
CA GLY A 7 6.01 6.07 -10.65
C GLY A 7 7.36 6.31 -11.33
N MET A 8 8.05 7.39 -10.96
CA MET A 8 9.35 7.81 -11.55
C MET A 8 10.57 7.48 -10.68
N ASN A 9 10.37 6.89 -9.51
CA ASN A 9 11.47 6.51 -8.61
C ASN A 9 11.88 5.07 -8.89
N PRO A 10 13.11 4.69 -8.49
CA PRO A 10 13.68 3.38 -8.78
C PRO A 10 13.06 2.22 -7.99
N ASP A 11 11.89 2.43 -7.37
CA ASP A 11 11.20 1.47 -6.50
C ASP A 11 9.91 0.90 -7.16
N PRO A 12 9.99 0.25 -8.33
CA PRO A 12 8.84 -0.45 -8.88
C PRO A 12 8.61 -1.76 -8.11
N ARG A 13 7.34 -2.09 -7.90
CA ARG A 13 6.92 -3.39 -7.37
C ARG A 13 7.23 -4.52 -8.31
N ALA A 14 7.61 -5.63 -7.71
CA ALA A 14 7.75 -6.90 -8.41
C ALA A 14 6.37 -7.47 -8.80
N PRO A 15 6.30 -8.32 -9.84
CA PRO A 15 5.09 -9.06 -10.17
C PRO A 15 4.57 -9.85 -8.96
N GLY A 16 3.27 -9.74 -8.68
CA GLY A 16 2.61 -10.41 -7.57
C GLY A 16 2.66 -9.64 -6.24
N GLU A 17 3.61 -8.71 -6.08
CA GLU A 17 3.74 -7.85 -4.90
C GLU A 17 2.52 -6.95 -4.73
N ARG A 18 2.19 -6.63 -3.47
CA ARG A 18 0.99 -5.86 -3.10
C ARG A 18 1.35 -4.56 -2.41
N SER A 19 0.49 -3.56 -2.62
CA SER A 19 0.57 -2.21 -2.06
C SER A 19 -0.65 -1.85 -1.24
N ALA A 20 -0.48 -0.97 -0.25
CA ALA A 20 -1.58 -0.19 0.33
C ALA A 20 -1.24 1.32 0.43
N PRO A 21 -1.14 2.09 -0.68
CA PRO A 21 -0.82 3.51 -0.64
C PRO A 21 -2.04 4.38 -0.35
N THR A 22 -1.77 5.59 0.15
CA THR A 22 -2.73 6.69 0.31
C THR A 22 -2.85 7.57 -0.95
N SER A 23 -2.39 7.07 -2.09
CA SER A 23 -2.53 7.74 -3.39
C SER A 23 -3.95 7.59 -3.95
N ASN A 24 -4.26 8.28 -5.05
CA ASN A 24 -5.60 8.22 -5.66
C ASN A 24 -5.64 7.42 -6.98
N ARG A 25 -4.59 6.65 -7.31
CA ARG A 25 -4.50 5.93 -8.59
C ARG A 25 -3.91 4.55 -8.43
N ASN A 26 -4.61 3.52 -8.89
CA ASN A 26 -4.24 2.10 -8.79
C ASN A 26 -4.30 1.34 -10.11
N PHE A 27 -4.27 2.02 -11.26
CA PHE A 27 -4.29 1.36 -12.56
C PHE A 27 -3.07 0.45 -12.76
N GLU A 28 -3.25 -0.60 -13.57
CA GLU A 28 -2.24 -1.63 -13.80
C GLU A 28 -0.93 -1.06 -14.35
N GLY A 29 0.19 -1.67 -13.95
CA GLY A 29 1.53 -1.25 -14.36
C GLY A 29 2.02 0.04 -13.69
N ARG A 30 1.16 0.75 -12.96
CA ARG A 30 1.51 2.07 -12.43
C ARG A 30 2.68 2.05 -11.46
N GLN A 31 2.63 1.15 -10.50
CA GLN A 31 3.66 1.00 -9.47
C GLN A 31 4.57 -0.18 -9.79
N GLY A 32 4.58 -0.68 -11.03
CA GLY A 32 5.26 -1.92 -11.41
C GLY A 32 4.33 -2.87 -12.15
N ARG A 33 4.86 -3.51 -13.21
CA ARG A 33 4.10 -4.46 -14.03
C ARG A 33 3.77 -5.71 -13.21
N GLY A 34 2.48 -6.08 -13.17
CA GLY A 34 2.01 -7.24 -12.41
C GLY A 34 1.94 -7.03 -10.90
N GLY A 35 2.29 -5.85 -10.38
CA GLY A 35 2.04 -5.46 -9.01
C GLY A 35 0.57 -5.08 -8.79
N ARG A 36 0.07 -5.23 -7.55
CA ARG A 36 -1.33 -4.90 -7.20
C ARG A 36 -1.40 -3.78 -6.18
N THR A 37 -2.31 -2.84 -6.40
CA THR A 37 -2.44 -1.64 -5.57
C THR A 37 -3.83 -1.54 -4.96
N HIS A 38 -3.89 -1.44 -3.62
CA HIS A 38 -5.11 -1.21 -2.85
C HIS A 38 -5.09 0.24 -2.34
N LEU A 39 -6.00 1.09 -2.81
CA LEU A 39 -6.08 2.46 -2.30
C LEU A 39 -6.75 2.45 -0.94
N VAL A 40 -6.13 3.11 0.04
CA VAL A 40 -6.57 3.07 1.43
C VAL A 40 -6.42 4.45 2.09
N SER A 41 -7.13 4.66 3.21
CA SER A 41 -6.92 5.85 4.05
C SER A 41 -5.55 5.80 4.76
N PRO A 42 -5.06 6.94 5.28
CA PRO A 42 -3.86 6.96 6.10
C PRO A 42 -3.92 6.03 7.32
N GLU A 43 -5.06 5.91 8.01
CA GLU A 43 -5.16 5.03 9.18
C GLU A 43 -5.02 3.55 8.79
N VAL A 44 -5.65 3.14 7.69
CA VAL A 44 -5.57 1.78 7.16
C VAL A 44 -4.16 1.46 6.66
N ALA A 45 -3.48 2.41 6.00
CA ALA A 45 -2.10 2.23 5.58
C ALA A 45 -1.17 2.01 6.78
N ALA A 46 -1.35 2.78 7.86
CA ALA A 46 -0.58 2.61 9.10
C ALA A 46 -0.82 1.25 9.75
N ALA A 47 -2.08 0.83 9.90
CA ALA A 47 -2.42 -0.47 10.46
C ALA A 47 -1.84 -1.63 9.63
N THR A 48 -1.99 -1.56 8.30
CA THR A 48 -1.44 -2.54 7.36
C THR A 48 0.08 -2.63 7.44
N ALA A 49 0.76 -1.48 7.59
CA ALA A 49 2.21 -1.43 7.71
C ALA A 49 2.71 -2.08 9.02
N VAL A 50 1.99 -1.90 10.12
CA VAL A 50 2.32 -2.54 11.42
C VAL A 50 2.06 -4.04 11.39
N LEU A 51 0.94 -4.47 10.78
CA LEU A 51 0.46 -5.85 10.84
C LEU A 51 0.99 -6.75 9.73
N GLY A 52 1.60 -6.18 8.68
CA GLY A 52 2.19 -6.92 7.55
C GLY A 52 1.18 -7.54 6.58
N HIS A 53 -0.10 -7.22 6.72
CA HIS A 53 -1.19 -7.64 5.84
C HIS A 53 -2.27 -6.55 5.82
N LEU A 54 -3.15 -6.59 4.82
CA LEU A 54 -4.23 -5.60 4.70
C LEU A 54 -5.15 -5.68 5.93
N ALA A 55 -5.18 -4.61 6.72
CA ALA A 55 -5.82 -4.60 8.03
C ALA A 55 -6.50 -3.24 8.30
N ALA A 56 -7.57 -3.28 9.08
CA ALA A 56 -8.28 -2.11 9.57
C ALA A 56 -7.58 -1.55 10.83
N PRO A 57 -7.79 -0.26 11.17
CA PRO A 57 -7.24 0.32 12.42
C PRO A 57 -7.68 -0.41 13.69
N ALA A 58 -8.89 -0.96 13.71
CA ALA A 58 -9.41 -1.73 14.85
C ALA A 58 -8.64 -3.04 15.10
N ASP A 59 -7.93 -3.58 14.10
CA ASP A 59 -7.16 -4.82 14.25
C ASP A 59 -5.88 -4.61 15.09
N LEU A 60 -5.48 -3.36 15.33
CA LEU A 60 -4.36 -3.03 16.20
C LEU A 60 -4.70 -3.19 17.69
N THR A 61 -5.96 -2.95 18.09
CA THR A 61 -6.36 -3.01 19.50
C THR A 61 -6.49 -4.43 20.02
N ASP A 62 -6.68 -5.43 19.14
CA ASP A 62 -6.75 -6.86 19.48
C ASP A 62 -5.36 -7.45 19.84
N ARG A 63 -4.27 -6.69 19.63
CA ARG A 63 -2.90 -7.12 19.96
C ARG A 63 -2.33 -6.52 21.24
N THR A 64 -3.03 -5.58 21.85
CA THR A 64 -2.59 -4.85 23.06
C THR A 64 -3.24 -5.36 24.35
N VAL A 65 -3.93 -6.50 24.29
CA VAL A 65 -4.52 -7.21 25.44
C VAL A 65 -3.74 -8.45 25.81
#